data_AF-A0A2E4XXC7-F1
#
_entry.id   AF-A0A2E4XXC7-F1
#
_cell.length_a   1.000
_cell.length_b   1.000
_cell.length_c   1.000
_cell.angle_alpha   90.00
_cell.angle_beta   90.00
_cell.angle_gamma   90.00
#
_symmetry.space_group_name_H-M   'P 1'
#
loop_
_entity.id
_entity.type
_entity.pdbx_description
1 polymer ?
#
loop_
_entity_poly.entity_id
_entity_poly.type
_entity_poly.pdbx_seq_one_letter_code
_entity_poly.pdbx_strand_id
1 'polypeptide(L)' 'MAEPSDELKAAAAEVGLNKLEGRHWDELQAALDMKVKHTSGMPDDLTIWDEPAHVYRAGDEA' A
#
# COMPACT_ATOMS: atom_id res chain seq x y z
N MET A 1 6.13 13.43 18.55
CA MET A 1 5.36 13.40 17.30
C MET A 1 6.38 13.41 16.18
N ALA A 2 6.44 12.36 15.37
CA ALA A 2 7.36 12.32 14.22
C ALA A 2 6.72 13.10 13.07
N GLU A 3 7.47 13.99 12.43
CA GLU A 3 6.97 14.63 11.22
C GLU A 3 6.83 13.58 10.10
N PRO A 4 5.76 13.64 9.28
CA PRO A 4 5.61 12.75 8.13
C PRO A 4 6.79 12.92 7.18
N SER A 5 7.38 11.79 6.76
CA SER A 5 8.54 11.81 5.86
C SER A 5 8.19 12.46 4.52
N ASP A 6 9.18 13.06 3.87
CA ASP A 6 8.99 13.66 2.55
C ASP A 6 8.60 12.61 1.49
N GLU A 7 9.05 11.37 1.67
CA GLU A 7 8.63 10.22 0.85
C GLU A 7 7.13 9.92 1.00
N LEU A 8 6.59 9.95 2.23
CA LEU A 8 5.17 9.73 2.47
C LEU A 8 4.32 10.83 1.84
N LYS A 9 4.78 12.09 1.92
CA LYS A 9 4.11 13.23 1.28
C LYS A 9 4.11 13.12 -0.24
N ALA A 10 5.23 12.71 -0.83
CA ALA A 10 5.35 12.49 -2.27
C ALA A 10 4.39 11.39 -2.76
N ALA A 11 4.41 10.23 -2.09
CA ALA A 11 3.53 9.11 -2.44
C ALA A 11 2.04 9.47 -2.29
N ALA A 12 1.67 10.24 -1.26
CA ALA A 12 0.31 10.73 -1.07
C ALA A 12 -0.13 11.64 -2.23
N ALA A 13 0.75 12.51 -2.73
CA ALA A 13 0.44 13.38 -3.86
C ALA A 13 0.25 12.61 -5.17
N GLU A 14 1.05 11.55 -5.42
CA GLU A 14 0.94 10.70 -6.61
C GLU A 14 -0.43 10.02 -6.74
N VAL A 15 -1.04 9.65 -5.61
CA VAL A 15 -2.38 9.06 -5.55
C VAL A 15 -3.50 10.09 -5.39
N GLY A 16 -3.17 11.39 -5.43
CA GLY A 16 -4.13 12.50 -5.40
C GLY A 16 -4.58 12.96 -4.02
N LEU A 17 -3.93 12.52 -2.94
CA LEU A 17 -4.21 12.95 -1.56
C LEU A 17 -3.56 14.32 -1.26
N ASN A 18 -4.07 15.36 -1.92
CA ASN A 18 -3.49 16.71 -1.89
C ASN A 18 -4.00 17.62 -0.76
N LYS A 19 -4.94 17.15 0.07
CA LYS A 19 -5.62 17.95 1.11
C LYS A 19 -5.43 17.38 2.52
N LEU A 20 -4.33 16.67 2.75
CA LEU A 20 -4.01 16.13 4.06
C LEU A 20 -3.53 17.25 4.99
N GLU A 21 -4.05 17.25 6.22
CA GLU A 21 -3.78 18.24 7.27
C GLU A 21 -3.20 17.51 8.47
N GLY A 22 -2.63 18.22 9.45
CA GLY A 22 -1.82 17.66 10.55
C GLY A 22 -2.25 16.27 11.05
N ARG A 23 -3.51 16.14 11.50
CA ARG A 23 -4.04 14.86 12.01
C ARG A 23 -4.13 13.76 10.95
N HIS A 24 -4.44 14.11 9.70
CA HIS A 24 -4.47 13.14 8.59
C HIS A 24 -3.09 12.54 8.34
N TRP A 25 -2.02 13.31 8.53
CA TRP A 25 -0.65 12.80 8.41
C TRP A 25 -0.28 11.85 9.54
N ASP A 26 -0.71 12.15 10.77
CA ASP A 26 -0.51 11.25 11.91
C ASP A 26 -1.22 9.90 11.69
N GLU A 27 -2.46 9.94 11.21
CA GLU A 27 -3.25 8.74 10.91
C GLU A 27 -2.65 7.94 9.74
N LEU A 28 -2.16 8.62 8.71
CA LEU A 28 -1.52 7.99 7.56
C LEU A 28 -0.19 7.32 7.95
N GLN A 29 0.62 7.98 8.77
CA GLN A 29 1.87 7.40 9.28
C GLN A 29 1.58 6.17 10.16
N ALA A 30 0.60 6.25 11.06
CA ALA A 30 0.21 5.10 11.87
C ALA A 30 -0.29 3.91 11.02
N ALA A 31 -1.04 4.18 9.95
CA ALA A 31 -1.49 3.15 9.01
C ALA A 31 -0.31 2.52 8.26
N LEU A 32 0.68 3.32 7.85
CA LEU A 32 1.91 2.82 7.21
C LEU A 32 2.70 1.93 8.16
N ASP A 33 2.90 2.35 9.40
CA ASP A 33 3.61 1.58 10.41
C ASP A 33 2.91 0.23 10.69
N MET A 34 1.57 0.23 10.76
CA MET A 34 0.78 -0.99 10.87
C MET A 34 0.92 -1.90 9.65
N LYS A 35 0.88 -1.34 8.44
CA LYS A 35 1.08 -2.09 7.19
C LYS A 35 2.43 -2.79 7.22
N VAL A 36 3.52 -2.06 7.50
CA VAL A 36 4.88 -2.62 7.56
C VAL A 36 4.95 -3.79 8.55
N LYS A 37 4.35 -3.64 9.74
CA LYS A 37 4.27 -4.71 10.73
C LYS A 37 3.50 -5.95 10.23
N HIS A 38 2.45 -5.75 9.44
CA HIS A 38 1.64 -6.85 8.90
C HIS A 38 2.29 -7.52 7.69
N THR A 39 3.06 -6.79 6.89
CA THR A 39 3.68 -7.30 5.65
C THR A 39 5.13 -7.74 5.83
N SER A 40 5.77 -7.50 6.98
CA SER A 40 7.19 -7.83 7.20
C SER A 40 7.53 -9.32 7.11
N GLY A 41 6.52 -10.20 7.13
CA GLY A 41 6.68 -11.64 6.95
C GLY A 41 6.17 -12.17 5.61
N MET A 42 5.72 -11.29 4.71
CA MET A 42 5.37 -11.70 3.35
C MET A 42 6.64 -11.93 2.54
N PRO A 43 6.72 -13.01 1.75
CA PRO A 43 7.84 -13.25 0.86
C PRO A 43 7.94 -12.13 -0.19
N ASP A 44 9.12 -11.54 -0.31
CA ASP A 44 9.45 -10.57 -1.37
C ASP A 44 9.78 -11.27 -2.70
N ASP A 45 9.98 -12.58 -2.69
CA ASP A 45 10.46 -13.42 -3.80
C ASP A 45 9.36 -14.20 -4.51
N LEU A 46 8.16 -13.61 -4.61
CA LEU A 46 7.09 -14.16 -5.45
C LEU A 46 7.53 -14.15 -6.93
N THR A 47 7.45 -15.31 -7.57
CA THR A 47 7.78 -15.49 -8.98
C THR A 47 6.55 -15.31 -9.86
N ILE A 48 6.76 -15.20 -11.18
CA ILE A 48 5.66 -15.18 -12.15
C ILE A 48 4.81 -16.47 -12.16
N TRP A 49 5.30 -17.54 -11.53
CA TRP A 49 4.59 -18.82 -11.38
C TRP A 49 3.71 -18.86 -10.12
N ASP A 50 3.93 -17.94 -9.18
CA ASP A 50 3.08 -17.76 -8.01
C ASP A 50 1.84 -16.96 -8.43
N GLU A 51 0.87 -17.68 -8.99
CA GLU A 51 -0.36 -17.08 -9.52
C GLU A 51 -1.13 -16.30 -8.44
N PRO A 52 -1.76 -15.16 -8.79
CA PRO A 52 -2.61 -14.43 -7.86
C PRO A 52 -3.81 -15.29 -7.45
N ALA A 53 -4.26 -15.16 -6.20
CA ALA A 53 -5.36 -15.95 -5.65
C ALA A 53 -6.65 -15.91 -6.49
N HIS A 54 -6.85 -14.83 -7.25
CA HIS A 54 -7.93 -14.69 -8.22
C HIS A 54 -7.36 -14.34 -9.59
N VAL A 55 -7.37 -15.32 -10.50
CA VAL A 55 -7.05 -15.12 -11.91
C VAL A 55 -8.35 -14.92 -12.67
N TYR A 56 -8.50 -13.77 -13.33
CA TYR A 56 -9.61 -13.57 -14.26
C TYR A 56 -9.51 -14.58 -15.40
N ARG A 57 -10.57 -15.36 -15.60
CA ARG A 57 -10.72 -16.25 -16.76
C ARG A 57 -11.80 -15.66 -17.65
N ALA A 58 -11.40 -15.16 -18.82
CA ALA A 58 -12.35 -14.92 -19.89
C ALA A 58 -12.97 -16.28 -20.24
N GLY A 59 -14.27 -16.45 -20.02
CA GLY A 59 -14.91 -17.74 -19.79
C GLY A 59 -14.71 -18.80 -20.88
N ASP A 60 -14.74 -20.06 -20.45
CA ASP A 60 -15.49 -21.08 -21.19
C ASP A 60 -16.98 -20.77 -20.95
N GLU A 61 -17.54 -19.86 -21.74
CA GLU A 61 -18.94 -19.96 -22.15
C GLU A 61 -18.96 -20.81 -23.44
N ALA A 62 -19.25 -22.09 -23.29
CA ALA A 62 -19.72 -22.99 -24.33
C ALA A 62 -20.78 -23.93 -23.74
#